data_AF-A0A8S3H3S9-F1
#
_entry.id   AF-A0A8S3H3S9-F1
#
_cell.length_a   1.000
_cell.length_b   1.000
_cell.length_c   1.000
_cell.angle_alpha   90.00
_cell.angle_beta   90.00
_cell.angle_gamma   90.00
#
_symmetry.space_group_name_H-M   'P 1'
#
loop_
_entity.id
_entity.type
_entity.pdbx_description
1 polymer ?
#
loop_
_entity_poly.entity_id
_entity_poly.type
_entity_poly.pdbx_seq_one_letter_code
_entity_poly.pdbx_strand_id
1 'polypeptide(L)'
;MQVAFGIATNKYSLPIPSTCPEEFSQLMTNCWKVSPHDRPTFSELFEQINAIIEINHMTNGVNHMEPNEESYQSLQKDWREEIQDMFKELKDKEQEIRDREQAIHQRLVEQNNQRLQLEKWEHQLYEREMHIVELELQLLIAKNNQQRTQHHTPKISNKSAGFFRSILSGNSSQSSGNNTSISSPT
;
A
#
# COMPACT_ATOMS: atom_id res chain seq x y z
N MET A 1 -23.40 9.97 -8.08
CA MET A 1 -24.00 10.40 -6.80
C MET A 1 -22.89 10.67 -5.77
N GLN A 2 -22.18 11.80 -5.86
CA GLN A 2 -21.07 12.13 -4.93
C GLN A 2 -21.34 13.41 -4.13
N VAL A 3 -22.08 14.37 -4.69
CA VAL A 3 -22.40 15.66 -4.03
C VAL A 3 -23.23 15.46 -2.75
N ALA A 4 -24.31 14.67 -2.80
CA ALA A 4 -25.16 14.42 -1.63
C ALA A 4 -24.42 13.68 -0.50
N PHE A 5 -23.54 12.74 -0.84
CA PHE A 5 -22.71 12.02 0.13
C PHE A 5 -21.63 12.92 0.74
N GLY A 6 -21.03 13.80 -0.07
CA GLY A 6 -20.04 14.77 0.39
C GLY A 6 -20.61 15.81 1.36
N ILE A 7 -21.84 16.29 1.12
CA ILE A 7 -22.58 17.17 2.04
C ILE A 7 -22.91 16.41 3.35
N ALA A 8 -23.39 15.17 3.24
CA ALA A 8 -23.74 14.34 4.41
C ALA A 8 -22.53 13.94 5.28
N THR A 9 -21.34 13.87 4.68
CA THR A 9 -20.08 13.57 5.40
C THR A 9 -19.38 14.83 5.93
N ASN A 10 -20.03 16.00 5.85
CA ASN A 10 -19.49 17.30 6.23
C ASN A 10 -18.16 17.65 5.55
N LYS A 11 -17.97 17.17 4.31
CA LYS A 11 -16.77 17.41 3.51
C LYS A 11 -16.93 18.63 2.58
N TYR A 12 -18.16 19.11 2.38
CA TYR A 12 -18.46 20.27 1.56
C TYR A 12 -19.59 21.10 2.17
N SER A 13 -19.39 22.41 2.26
CA SER A 13 -20.45 23.42 2.42
C SER A 13 -20.33 24.40 1.26
N LEU A 14 -21.41 25.13 0.95
CA LEU A 14 -21.33 26.20 -0.05
C LEU A 14 -20.40 27.28 0.50
N PRO A 15 -19.44 27.78 -0.29
CA PRO A 15 -18.55 28.81 0.21
C PRO A 15 -19.30 30.14 0.34
N ILE A 16 -19.08 30.83 1.46
CA ILE A 16 -19.61 32.18 1.70
C ILE A 16 -18.57 33.19 1.18
N PRO A 17 -18.92 34.10 0.26
CA PRO A 17 -18.02 35.15 -0.21
C PRO A 17 -17.46 35.99 0.94
N SER A 18 -16.21 36.41 0.83
CA SER A 18 -15.52 37.20 1.86
C SER A 18 -16.17 38.57 2.11
N THR A 19 -16.84 39.13 1.11
CA THR A 19 -17.54 40.43 1.19
C THR A 19 -19.04 40.28 1.47
N CYS A 20 -19.50 39.07 1.82
CA CYS A 20 -20.85 38.87 2.33
C CYS A 20 -21.03 39.58 3.69
N PRO A 21 -22.10 40.37 3.90
CA PRO A 21 -22.32 41.02 5.19
C PRO A 21 -22.38 40.00 6.33
N GLU A 22 -21.81 40.37 7.48
CA GLU A 22 -21.55 39.46 8.59
C GLU A 22 -22.84 38.79 9.09
N GLU A 23 -23.95 39.52 9.12
CA GLU A 23 -25.23 39.02 9.59
C GLU A 23 -25.78 37.91 8.71
N PHE A 24 -25.64 38.06 7.37
CA PHE A 24 -26.04 37.02 6.41
C PHE A 24 -25.08 35.82 6.43
N SER A 25 -23.78 36.09 6.58
CA SER A 25 -22.76 35.03 6.72
C SER A 25 -23.03 34.17 7.96
N GLN A 26 -23.33 34.80 9.10
CA GLN A 26 -23.65 34.11 10.35
C GLN A 26 -24.96 33.31 10.24
N LEU A 27 -25.99 33.90 9.60
CA LEU A 27 -27.26 33.22 9.34
C LEU A 27 -27.06 31.94 8.52
N MET A 28 -26.33 32.02 7.41
CA MET A 28 -26.01 30.86 6.56
C MET A 28 -25.19 29.81 7.32
N THR A 29 -24.19 30.25 8.10
CA THR A 29 -23.35 29.37 8.92
C THR A 29 -24.17 28.60 9.97
N ASN A 30 -25.13 29.25 10.62
CA ASN A 30 -26.03 28.61 11.57
C ASN A 30 -26.99 27.62 10.87
N CYS A 31 -27.47 27.96 9.68
CA CYS A 31 -28.33 27.07 8.89
C CYS A 31 -27.60 25.82 8.39
N TRP A 32 -26.31 25.92 8.11
CA TRP A 32 -25.49 24.82 7.58
C TRP A 32 -24.78 23.98 8.64
N LYS A 33 -25.17 24.09 9.92
CA LYS A 33 -24.63 23.22 10.97
C LYS A 33 -24.89 21.74 10.68
N VAL A 34 -23.89 20.90 10.96
CA VAL A 34 -23.95 19.45 10.73
C VAL A 34 -25.05 18.83 11.58
N SER A 35 -25.05 19.14 12.86
CA SER A 35 -26.07 18.74 13.82
C SER A 35 -27.39 19.42 13.45
N PRO A 36 -28.47 18.66 13.19
CA PRO A 36 -29.78 19.24 12.93
C PRO A 36 -30.32 20.04 14.12
N HIS A 37 -29.91 19.69 15.35
CA HIS A 37 -30.35 20.35 16.59
C HIS A 37 -29.67 21.70 16.82
N ASP A 38 -28.55 21.96 16.16
CA ASP A 38 -27.81 23.22 16.29
C ASP A 38 -28.30 24.28 15.28
N ARG A 39 -29.22 23.90 14.38
CA ARG A 39 -29.78 24.79 13.37
C ARG A 39 -30.91 25.61 13.98
N PRO A 40 -31.06 26.89 13.58
CA PRO A 40 -32.18 27.69 14.02
C PRO A 40 -33.50 27.11 13.52
N THR A 41 -34.53 27.22 14.34
CA THR A 41 -35.91 27.01 13.93
C THR A 41 -36.33 28.10 12.94
N PHE A 42 -37.41 27.85 12.19
CA PHE A 42 -37.91 28.85 11.25
C PHE A 42 -38.37 30.15 11.96
N SER A 43 -38.87 30.06 13.19
CA SER A 43 -39.25 31.24 13.97
C SER A 43 -38.04 32.10 14.29
N GLU A 44 -36.96 31.49 14.79
CA GLU A 44 -35.70 32.17 15.08
C GLU A 44 -35.06 32.74 13.81
N LEU A 45 -35.16 32.03 12.68
CA LEU A 45 -34.68 32.50 11.39
C LEU A 45 -35.44 33.76 10.94
N PHE A 46 -36.77 33.75 11.06
CA PHE A 46 -37.62 34.86 10.68
C PHE A 46 -37.34 36.11 11.53
N GLU A 47 -37.19 35.94 12.84
CA GLU A 47 -36.80 37.02 13.75
C GLU A 47 -35.43 37.62 13.39
N GLN A 48 -34.43 36.76 13.11
CA GLN A 48 -33.09 37.21 12.68
C GLN A 48 -33.13 37.99 11.37
N ILE A 49 -33.88 37.51 10.35
CA ILE A 49 -34.00 38.20 9.06
C ILE A 49 -34.65 39.57 9.24
N ASN A 50 -35.73 39.66 10.03
CA ASN A 50 -36.40 40.94 10.29
C ASN A 50 -35.48 41.92 11.02
N ALA A 51 -34.72 41.44 12.02
CA ALA A 51 -33.74 42.28 12.72
C ALA A 51 -32.68 42.84 11.77
N ILE A 52 -32.17 42.03 10.83
CA ILE A 52 -31.21 42.48 9.80
C ILE A 52 -31.83 43.56 8.91
N ILE A 53 -33.08 43.36 8.47
CA ILE A 53 -33.82 44.33 7.66
C ILE A 53 -34.00 45.65 8.42
N GLU A 54 -34.42 45.58 9.69
CA GLU A 54 -34.60 46.76 10.55
C GLU A 54 -33.30 47.53 10.77
N ILE A 55 -32.19 46.82 11.07
CA ILE A 55 -30.86 47.43 11.21
C ILE A 55 -30.47 48.15 9.91
N ASN A 56 -30.64 47.49 8.76
CA ASN A 56 -30.33 48.08 7.46
C ASN A 56 -31.18 49.31 7.15
N HIS A 57 -32.45 49.33 7.53
CA HIS A 57 -33.32 50.50 7.41
C HIS A 57 -32.91 51.64 8.35
N MET A 58 -32.44 51.31 9.56
CA MET A 58 -32.00 52.30 10.56
C MET A 58 -30.67 52.95 10.17
N THR A 59 -29.73 52.17 9.65
CA THR A 59 -28.38 52.63 9.29
C THR A 59 -28.35 53.38 7.95
N ASN A 60 -29.23 53.04 7.01
CA ASN A 60 -29.27 53.65 5.68
C ASN A 60 -30.36 54.74 5.51
N GLY A 61 -31.16 54.98 6.54
CA GLY A 61 -32.19 56.03 6.56
C GLY A 61 -33.50 55.67 5.85
N VAL A 62 -34.58 56.37 6.22
CA VAL A 62 -35.98 56.09 5.84
C VAL A 62 -36.30 56.41 4.36
N ASN A 63 -35.37 56.99 3.61
CA ASN A 63 -35.56 57.33 2.20
C ASN A 63 -34.87 56.29 1.32
N HIS A 64 -35.65 55.31 0.90
CA HIS A 64 -35.50 54.51 -0.32
C HIS A 64 -34.43 55.02 -1.30
N MET A 65 -33.19 54.59 -1.12
CA MET A 65 -32.39 54.22 -2.27
C MET A 65 -32.32 52.70 -2.17
N GLU A 66 -33.03 52.00 -3.07
CA GLU A 66 -32.56 50.66 -3.42
C GLU A 66 -31.05 50.76 -3.62
N PRO A 67 -30.24 49.79 -3.16
CA PRO A 67 -28.84 49.75 -3.54
C PRO A 67 -28.81 50.05 -5.04
N ASN A 68 -28.13 51.13 -5.45
CA ASN A 68 -28.06 51.49 -6.87
C ASN A 68 -27.86 50.19 -7.65
N GLU A 69 -28.81 49.87 -8.54
CA GLU A 69 -28.96 48.50 -9.04
C GLU A 69 -27.62 47.97 -9.60
N GLU A 70 -26.84 48.88 -10.19
CA GLU A 70 -25.48 48.67 -10.66
C GLU A 70 -24.47 48.25 -9.58
N SER A 71 -24.51 48.78 -8.36
CA SER A 71 -23.59 48.36 -7.27
C SER A 71 -23.95 47.00 -6.71
N TYR A 72 -25.24 46.67 -6.57
CA TYR A 72 -25.63 45.33 -6.12
C TYR A 72 -25.32 44.28 -7.20
N GLN A 73 -25.59 44.61 -8.47
CA GLN A 73 -25.24 43.74 -9.59
C GLN A 73 -23.71 43.53 -9.69
N SER A 74 -22.91 44.57 -9.47
CA SER A 74 -21.45 44.45 -9.42
C SER A 74 -21.00 43.55 -8.26
N LEU A 75 -21.49 43.81 -7.04
CA LEU A 75 -21.13 43.00 -5.87
C LEU A 75 -21.54 41.52 -6.04
N GLN A 76 -22.72 41.28 -6.59
CA GLN A 76 -23.18 39.93 -6.89
C GLN A 76 -22.31 39.25 -7.96
N LYS A 77 -21.85 40.00 -8.97
CA LYS A 77 -20.92 39.50 -9.97
C LYS A 77 -19.61 39.08 -9.32
N ASP A 78 -19.06 39.92 -8.45
CA ASP A 78 -17.82 39.63 -7.72
C ASP A 78 -17.97 38.36 -6.86
N TRP A 79 -19.09 38.23 -6.14
CA TRP A 79 -19.40 37.00 -5.38
C TRP A 79 -19.48 35.76 -6.27
N ARG A 80 -20.07 35.88 -7.46
CA ARG A 80 -20.16 34.75 -8.40
C ARG A 80 -18.78 34.31 -8.88
N GLU A 81 -17.91 35.26 -9.21
CA GLU A 81 -16.53 34.98 -9.62
C GLU A 81 -15.75 34.33 -8.47
N GLU A 82 -15.82 34.89 -7.25
CA GLU A 82 -15.17 34.33 -6.05
C GLU A 82 -15.63 32.89 -5.77
N ILE A 83 -16.93 32.64 -5.83
CA ILE A 83 -17.50 31.29 -5.65
C ILE A 83 -17.03 30.33 -6.74
N GLN A 84 -16.98 30.79 -8.00
CA GLN A 84 -16.47 29.97 -9.11
C GLN A 84 -15.01 29.59 -8.91
N ASP A 85 -14.18 30.52 -8.48
CA ASP A 85 -12.77 30.28 -8.20
C ASP A 85 -12.57 29.32 -7.03
N MET A 86 -13.33 29.46 -5.94
CA MET A 86 -13.30 28.51 -4.83
C MET A 86 -13.70 27.09 -5.27
N PHE A 87 -14.72 26.94 -6.10
CA PHE A 87 -15.09 25.62 -6.63
C PHE A 87 -14.03 25.04 -7.57
N LYS A 88 -13.36 25.89 -8.36
CA LYS A 88 -12.26 25.47 -9.22
C LYS A 88 -11.09 24.96 -8.37
N GLU A 89 -10.70 25.70 -7.34
CA GLU A 89 -9.64 25.30 -6.41
C GLU A 89 -9.96 23.97 -5.72
N LEU A 90 -11.21 23.78 -5.28
CA LEU A 90 -11.65 22.51 -4.70
C LEU A 90 -11.51 21.34 -5.68
N LYS A 91 -11.88 21.53 -6.95
CA LYS A 91 -11.73 20.49 -7.99
C LYS A 91 -10.26 20.18 -8.28
N ASP A 92 -9.42 21.20 -8.35
CA ASP A 92 -7.98 21.04 -8.60
C ASP A 92 -7.32 20.27 -7.44
N LYS A 93 -7.63 20.62 -6.19
CA LYS A 93 -7.19 19.88 -5.00
C LYS A 93 -7.70 18.43 -4.97
N GLU A 94 -8.95 18.21 -5.35
CA GLU A 94 -9.52 16.87 -5.43
C GLU A 94 -8.78 16.00 -6.45
N GLN A 95 -8.40 16.60 -7.59
CA GLN A 95 -7.61 15.92 -8.62
C GLN A 95 -6.19 15.61 -8.13
N GLU A 96 -5.53 16.57 -7.48
CA GLU A 96 -4.18 16.38 -6.92
C GLU A 96 -4.16 15.22 -5.92
N ILE A 97 -5.17 15.13 -5.04
CA ILE A 97 -5.28 14.04 -4.06
C ILE A 97 -5.42 12.70 -4.77
N ARG A 98 -6.29 12.59 -5.79
CA ARG A 98 -6.45 11.35 -6.57
C ARG A 98 -5.16 10.91 -7.23
N ASP A 99 -4.46 11.83 -7.86
CA ASP A 99 -3.19 11.54 -8.56
C ASP A 99 -2.13 11.04 -7.56
N ARG A 100 -2.08 11.66 -6.37
CA ARG A 100 -1.19 11.25 -5.29
C ARG A 100 -1.53 9.87 -4.74
N GLU A 101 -2.81 9.57 -4.53
CA GLU A 101 -3.28 8.26 -4.08
C GLU A 101 -2.91 7.17 -5.09
N GLN A 102 -3.11 7.43 -6.39
CA GLN A 102 -2.73 6.51 -7.46
C GLN A 102 -1.22 6.26 -7.48
N ALA A 103 -0.41 7.32 -7.34
CA ALA A 103 1.05 7.20 -7.31
C ALA A 103 1.56 6.42 -6.08
N ILE A 104 0.88 6.55 -4.92
CA ILE A 104 1.19 5.73 -3.73
C ILE A 104 0.83 4.27 -3.99
N HIS A 105 -0.34 4.01 -4.55
CA HIS A 105 -0.79 2.65 -4.86
C HIS A 105 0.17 1.93 -5.82
N GLN A 106 0.60 2.60 -6.89
CA GLN A 106 1.58 2.07 -7.83
C GLN A 106 2.91 1.72 -7.15
N ARG A 107 3.42 2.61 -6.29
CA ARG A 107 4.65 2.35 -5.53
C ARG A 107 4.51 1.17 -4.57
N LEU A 108 3.36 1.02 -3.92
CA LEU A 108 3.09 -0.13 -3.05
C LEU A 108 3.12 -1.45 -3.84
N VAL A 109 2.48 -1.48 -5.01
CA VAL A 109 2.47 -2.65 -5.89
C VAL A 109 3.90 -3.00 -6.34
N GLU A 110 4.68 -2.00 -6.75
CA GLU A 110 6.07 -2.19 -7.17
C GLU A 110 6.93 -2.76 -6.02
N GLN A 111 6.86 -2.17 -4.81
CA GLN A 111 7.57 -2.67 -3.65
C GLN A 111 7.17 -4.11 -3.29
N ASN A 112 5.87 -4.43 -3.39
CA ASN A 112 5.39 -5.79 -3.14
C ASN A 112 5.97 -6.79 -4.15
N ASN A 113 6.03 -6.41 -5.43
CA ASN A 113 6.64 -7.24 -6.47
C ASN A 113 8.13 -7.43 -6.23
N GLN A 114 8.87 -6.38 -5.87
CA GLN A 114 10.29 -6.45 -5.53
C GLN A 114 10.53 -7.36 -4.32
N ARG A 115 9.72 -7.23 -3.27
CA ARG A 115 9.81 -8.10 -2.08
C ARG A 115 9.59 -9.57 -2.44
N LEU A 116 8.57 -9.87 -3.24
CA LEU A 116 8.29 -11.23 -3.69
C LEU A 116 9.40 -11.81 -4.58
N GLN A 117 10.06 -10.97 -5.39
CA GLN A 117 11.24 -11.41 -6.13
C GLN A 117 12.37 -11.75 -5.17
N LEU A 118 12.72 -10.86 -4.24
CA LEU A 118 13.78 -11.07 -3.25
C LEU A 118 13.55 -12.37 -2.46
N GLU A 119 12.33 -12.63 -2.00
CA GLU A 119 11.97 -13.86 -1.28
C GLU A 119 12.26 -15.12 -2.13
N LYS A 120 11.97 -15.08 -3.44
CA LYS A 120 12.30 -16.19 -4.35
C LYS A 120 13.81 -16.36 -4.51
N TRP A 121 14.56 -15.28 -4.64
CA TRP A 121 16.02 -15.32 -4.75
C TRP A 121 16.67 -15.84 -3.47
N GLU A 122 16.19 -15.39 -2.30
CA GLU A 122 16.64 -15.89 -1.00
C GLU A 122 16.37 -17.39 -0.85
N HIS A 123 15.17 -17.85 -1.24
CA HIS A 123 14.85 -19.27 -1.22
C HIS A 123 15.77 -20.08 -2.15
N GLN A 124 16.01 -19.61 -3.38
CA GLN A 124 16.93 -20.27 -4.30
C GLN A 124 18.38 -20.30 -3.77
N LEU A 125 18.83 -19.23 -3.11
CA LEU A 125 20.16 -19.16 -2.51
C LEU A 125 20.28 -20.18 -1.38
N TYR A 126 19.28 -20.23 -0.49
CA TYR A 126 19.22 -21.18 0.63
C TYR A 126 19.30 -22.64 0.15
N GLU A 127 18.53 -23.02 -0.87
CA GLU A 127 18.57 -24.37 -1.45
C GLU A 127 19.97 -24.73 -1.98
N ARG A 128 20.66 -23.78 -2.63
CA ARG A 128 22.02 -23.99 -3.13
C ARG A 128 23.04 -24.13 -2.00
N GLU A 129 22.94 -23.28 -0.99
CA GLU A 129 23.81 -23.32 0.19
C GLU A 129 23.64 -24.64 0.95
N MET A 130 22.41 -25.09 1.14
CA MET A 130 22.10 -26.38 1.77
C MET A 130 22.74 -27.56 1.01
N HIS A 131 22.63 -27.57 -0.32
CA HIS A 131 23.24 -28.62 -1.14
C HIS A 131 24.79 -28.61 -1.05
N ILE A 132 25.40 -27.42 -0.99
CA ILE A 132 26.86 -27.31 -0.79
C ILE A 132 27.26 -27.90 0.57
N VAL A 133 26.55 -27.53 1.64
CA VAL A 133 26.81 -28.06 3.00
C VAL A 133 26.66 -29.59 3.04
N GLU A 134 25.66 -30.13 2.35
CA GLU A 134 25.48 -31.58 2.24
C GLU A 134 26.69 -32.26 1.56
N LEU A 135 27.17 -31.70 0.46
CA LEU A 135 28.35 -32.21 -0.24
C LEU A 135 29.62 -32.10 0.61
N GLU A 136 29.81 -30.98 1.32
CA GLU A 136 30.94 -30.79 2.24
C GLU A 136 30.94 -31.84 3.36
N LEU A 137 29.77 -32.12 3.94
CA LEU A 137 29.60 -33.16 4.96
C LEU A 137 29.94 -34.55 4.41
N GLN A 138 29.43 -34.90 3.23
CA GLN A 138 29.71 -36.19 2.59
C GLN A 138 31.22 -36.38 2.35
N LEU A 139 31.91 -35.34 1.89
CA LEU A 139 33.37 -35.36 1.69
C LEU A 139 34.12 -35.54 3.01
N LEU A 140 33.70 -34.87 4.09
CA LEU A 140 34.32 -34.97 5.40
C LEU A 140 34.19 -36.38 5.99
N ILE A 141 33.00 -36.99 5.85
CA ILE A 141 32.73 -38.37 6.24
C ILE A 141 33.63 -39.34 5.47
N ALA A 142 33.73 -39.19 4.14
CA ALA A 142 34.59 -40.03 3.31
C ALA A 142 36.06 -39.96 3.74
N LYS A 143 36.56 -38.74 3.98
CA LYS A 143 37.94 -38.50 4.45
C LYS A 143 38.21 -39.13 5.81
N ASN A 144 37.26 -39.02 6.76
CA ASN A 144 37.39 -39.62 8.09
C ASN A 144 37.39 -41.16 8.02
N ASN A 145 36.49 -41.74 7.22
CA ASN A 145 36.46 -43.19 6.99
C ASN A 145 37.76 -43.69 6.37
N GLN A 146 38.32 -42.94 5.41
CA GLN A 146 39.61 -43.27 4.79
C GLN A 146 40.74 -43.25 5.83
N GLN A 147 40.82 -42.24 6.70
CA GLN A 147 41.80 -42.19 7.80
C GLN A 147 41.64 -43.36 8.79
N ARG A 148 40.39 -43.75 9.13
CA ARG A 148 40.14 -44.94 9.96
C ARG A 148 40.60 -46.23 9.28
N THR A 149 40.37 -46.39 7.98
CA THR A 149 40.85 -47.59 7.25
C THR A 149 42.38 -47.68 7.19
N GLN A 150 43.07 -46.54 7.10
CA GLN A 150 44.54 -46.48 7.14
C GLN A 150 45.11 -46.80 8.53
N HIS A 151 44.40 -46.42 9.61
CA HIS A 151 44.84 -46.68 10.99
C HIS A 151 44.51 -48.09 11.52
N HIS A 152 43.54 -48.80 10.93
CA HIS A 152 43.04 -50.08 11.47
C HIS A 152 43.48 -51.35 10.72
N THR A 153 44.35 -51.27 9.71
CA THR A 153 44.99 -52.49 9.17
C THR A 153 46.18 -52.88 10.07
N PRO A 154 46.10 -53.94 10.90
CA PRO A 154 47.32 -54.49 11.49
C PRO A 154 48.21 -54.97 10.35
N LYS A 155 49.48 -54.53 10.31
CA LYS A 155 50.50 -55.09 9.42
C LYS A 155 50.74 -56.54 9.84
N ILE A 156 49.99 -57.48 9.27
CA ILE A 156 50.31 -58.91 9.38
C ILE A 156 51.47 -59.16 8.41
N SER A 157 52.68 -59.31 8.94
CA SER A 157 53.81 -59.80 8.17
C SER A 157 53.56 -61.26 7.81
N ASN A 158 53.35 -61.56 6.52
CA ASN A 158 53.25 -62.92 6.02
C ASN A 158 54.62 -63.62 6.18
N LYS A 159 54.79 -64.36 7.27
CA LYS A 159 55.74 -65.49 7.31
C LYS A 159 54.92 -66.76 7.15
N SER A 160 55.34 -67.59 6.18
CA SER A 160 54.88 -68.95 5.91
C SER A 160 53.52 -69.08 5.20
N ALA A 161 53.55 -68.89 3.88
CA ALA A 161 52.64 -69.57 2.97
C ALA A 161 53.00 -71.07 2.93
N GLY A 162 52.28 -71.91 3.67
CA GLY A 162 52.47 -73.35 3.59
C GLY A 162 51.77 -74.12 4.69
N PHE A 163 50.43 -74.17 4.70
CA PHE A 163 49.79 -75.29 5.41
C PHE A 163 48.38 -75.73 4.98
N PHE A 164 47.59 -75.01 4.17
CA PHE A 164 46.28 -75.55 3.78
C PHE A 164 45.97 -75.35 2.29
N ARG A 165 46.46 -76.30 1.49
CA ARG A 165 46.08 -76.50 0.08
C ARG A 165 45.59 -77.94 -0.10
N SER A 166 44.47 -78.31 0.51
CA SER A 166 43.85 -79.62 0.25
C SER A 166 42.34 -79.72 0.49
N ILE A 167 41.62 -78.64 0.82
CA ILE A 167 40.16 -78.71 0.94
C ILE A 167 39.57 -77.60 0.08
N LEU A 168 38.69 -78.00 -0.85
CA LEU A 168 38.02 -77.20 -1.89
C LEU A 168 38.75 -77.09 -3.24
N SER A 169 39.24 -78.22 -3.76
CA SER A 169 39.13 -78.49 -5.20
C SER A 169 37.70 -78.97 -5.49
N GLY A 170 36.88 -78.13 -6.13
CA GLY A 170 35.51 -78.49 -6.51
C GLY A 170 34.88 -77.47 -7.45
N ASN A 171 35.10 -77.68 -8.75
CA ASN A 171 34.31 -77.28 -9.91
C ASN A 171 33.68 -75.87 -10.04
N SER A 172 34.28 -75.11 -10.96
CA SER A 172 33.66 -74.46 -12.14
C SER A 172 32.14 -74.26 -12.18
N SER A 173 31.71 -73.02 -12.47
CA SER A 173 31.05 -72.64 -13.74
C SER A 173 30.79 -71.11 -13.84
N GLN A 174 31.14 -70.55 -15.01
CA GLN A 174 30.53 -69.46 -15.82
C GLN A 174 29.36 -68.66 -15.19
N SER A 175 29.15 -67.35 -15.43
CA SER A 175 29.22 -66.59 -16.68
C SER A 175 29.04 -65.07 -16.45
N SER A 176 29.57 -64.26 -17.39
CA SER A 176 29.04 -63.01 -17.98
C SER A 176 28.26 -62.02 -17.09
N GLY A 177 28.66 -60.76 -16.90
CA GLY A 177 28.98 -59.77 -17.93
C GLY A 177 27.76 -58.87 -18.18
N ASN A 178 27.79 -57.61 -17.71
CA ASN A 178 27.62 -56.39 -18.52
C ASN A 178 27.29 -55.13 -17.70
N ASN A 179 28.00 -54.07 -18.07
CA ASN A 179 27.77 -52.67 -17.71
C ASN A 179 26.48 -52.13 -18.33
N THR A 180 25.84 -51.15 -17.68
CA THR A 180 25.16 -50.08 -18.42
C THR A 180 25.14 -48.78 -17.60
N SER A 181 25.92 -47.82 -18.10
CA SER A 181 25.88 -46.39 -17.84
C SER A 181 24.65 -45.75 -18.50
N ILE A 182 23.89 -44.90 -17.80
CA ILE A 182 22.98 -43.94 -18.44
C ILE A 182 23.05 -42.59 -17.72
N SER A 183 23.19 -41.56 -18.55
CA SER A 183 23.41 -40.13 -18.36
C SER A 183 22.16 -39.32 -18.03
N SER A 184 22.40 -38.14 -17.44
CA SER A 184 21.48 -37.03 -17.18
C SER A 184 20.95 -36.35 -18.46
N PRO A 185 19.85 -35.58 -18.37
CA PRO A 185 19.56 -34.51 -19.30
C PRO A 185 19.55 -33.11 -18.66
N THR A 186 19.85 -32.15 -19.53
CA THR A 186 19.71 -30.68 -19.45
C THR A 186 18.31 -30.18 -19.11
#